data_AF-A0A2A4VJP4-F1
#
_entry.id   AF-A0A2A4VJP4-F1
#
_cell.length_a   1.000
_cell.length_b   1.000
_cell.length_c   1.000
_cell.angle_alpha   90.00
_cell.angle_beta   90.00
_cell.angle_gamma   90.00
#
_symmetry.space_group_name_H-M   'P 1'
#
loop_
_entity.id
_entity.type
_entity.pdbx_description
1 polymer ?
#
loop_
_entity_poly.entity_id
_entity_poly.type
_entity_poly.pdbx_seq_one_letter_code
_entity_poly.pdbx_strand_id
1 'polypeptide(L)'
;DDVTKETLTVLGMNDDGVNLDYVDEDGVITQIDLAAVITTNETTTALVNNDDGTLSYTDEDGNTIVINTTVVSGNTFIDDNTIHLVEFSSTTQVMQAFRNEVIDAAALTLDEALMLAQNGEQLTIVLALDISNGGDAIIGQADIKSLADLHGKLIGVEGSTVGLYLLHRALTTTQFEDSDFSTTFIDANNHIQALINHQVDAVVTFEPMRSKLLNQGAKLLFDSSQIPNEIVDVLVVRSDFLENYSNTVQQLLYAWYDALAYLNNHPKEAAKIMSARLNLNTVEVLNAFKGIILPDEARNRQLLQTKPKPELYEMAQKMVKFMDQHQLSNKTRSAKPNRKNNTDLALKKSTNIASLTLIAPSLFAPTLLHYKTSPKE
;
A
#
# COMPACT_ATOMS: atom_id res chain seq x y z
N ASP A 1 30.19 -57.82 -34.39
CA ASP A 1 30.35 -57.72 -35.84
C ASP A 1 28.98 -57.92 -36.46
N ASP A 2 28.33 -56.96 -37.08
CA ASP A 2 28.61 -55.56 -37.36
C ASP A 2 27.20 -54.97 -37.44
N VAL A 3 26.83 -54.07 -36.51
CA VAL A 3 25.55 -53.36 -36.62
C VAL A 3 25.74 -52.46 -37.83
N THR A 4 25.04 -52.78 -38.93
CA THR A 4 25.05 -52.05 -40.19
C THR A 4 25.04 -50.57 -39.89
N LYS A 5 26.20 -49.93 -40.02
CA LYS A 5 26.29 -48.48 -39.96
C LYS A 5 25.66 -48.00 -41.25
N GLU A 6 24.39 -47.63 -41.18
CA GLU A 6 23.71 -46.90 -42.24
C GLU A 6 24.56 -45.67 -42.55
N THR A 7 25.04 -45.58 -43.79
CA THR A 7 25.85 -44.46 -44.23
C THR A 7 25.03 -43.65 -45.22
N LEU A 8 24.80 -42.39 -44.86
CA LEU A 8 24.19 -41.40 -45.72
C LEU A 8 24.86 -41.39 -47.09
N THR A 9 24.10 -41.76 -48.14
CA THR A 9 24.63 -41.80 -49.50
C THR A 9 24.43 -40.45 -50.20
N VAL A 10 23.28 -39.79 -50.01
CA VAL A 10 23.02 -38.43 -50.50
C VAL A 10 22.11 -37.69 -49.53
N LEU A 11 22.45 -36.42 -49.25
CA LEU A 11 21.59 -35.46 -48.56
C LEU A 11 21.47 -34.20 -49.42
N GLY A 12 20.26 -33.80 -49.76
CA GLY A 12 20.03 -32.65 -50.61
C GLY A 12 18.68 -32.01 -50.37
N MET A 13 18.59 -30.70 -50.63
CA MET A 13 17.32 -30.01 -50.74
C MET A 13 16.61 -30.55 -51.98
N ASN A 14 15.34 -30.91 -51.85
CA ASN A 14 14.57 -31.38 -52.99
C ASN A 14 14.06 -30.19 -53.85
N ASP A 15 13.41 -30.50 -54.96
CA ASP A 15 12.96 -29.49 -55.94
C ASP A 15 11.83 -28.57 -55.42
N ASP A 16 11.17 -28.92 -54.31
CA ASP A 16 10.13 -28.08 -53.70
C ASP A 16 10.69 -26.98 -52.81
N GLY A 17 11.97 -27.07 -52.42
CA GLY A 17 12.67 -26.07 -51.62
C GLY A 17 12.17 -25.98 -50.17
N VAL A 18 11.44 -26.98 -49.69
CA VAL A 18 10.85 -27.06 -48.33
C VAL A 18 11.28 -28.35 -47.63
N ASN A 19 11.57 -29.43 -48.34
CA ASN A 19 12.00 -30.70 -47.73
C ASN A 19 13.47 -31.02 -48.05
N LEU A 20 14.12 -31.66 -47.08
CA LEU A 20 15.42 -32.29 -47.29
C LEU A 20 15.19 -33.78 -47.56
N ASP A 21 15.66 -34.25 -48.71
CA ASP A 21 15.59 -35.68 -49.04
C ASP A 21 16.86 -36.38 -48.55
N TYR A 22 16.66 -37.36 -47.67
CA TYR A 22 17.66 -38.34 -47.25
C TYR A 22 17.51 -39.58 -48.12
N VAL A 23 18.57 -40.01 -48.80
CA VAL A 23 18.58 -41.27 -49.56
C VAL A 23 19.57 -42.24 -48.93
N ASP A 24 19.06 -43.39 -48.50
CA ASP A 24 19.86 -44.47 -47.91
C ASP A 24 20.60 -45.31 -48.96
N GLU A 25 21.39 -46.28 -48.51
CA GLU A 25 22.16 -47.20 -49.38
C GLU A 25 21.30 -48.09 -50.27
N ASP A 26 20.03 -48.31 -49.91
CA ASP A 26 19.07 -49.12 -50.67
C ASP A 26 18.23 -48.26 -51.65
N GLY A 27 18.46 -46.94 -51.66
CA GLY A 27 17.79 -45.97 -52.53
C GLY A 27 16.41 -45.53 -52.03
N VAL A 28 16.08 -45.81 -50.76
CA VAL A 28 14.83 -45.35 -50.14
C VAL A 28 14.99 -43.88 -49.74
N ILE A 29 14.01 -43.07 -50.12
CA ILE A 29 13.99 -41.64 -49.80
C ILE A 29 13.15 -41.42 -48.55
N THR A 30 13.76 -40.82 -47.53
CA THR A 30 13.05 -40.25 -46.38
C THR A 30 13.04 -38.74 -46.49
N GLN A 31 11.86 -38.13 -46.40
CA GLN A 31 11.73 -36.68 -46.45
C GLN A 31 11.75 -36.10 -45.03
N ILE A 32 12.60 -35.11 -44.82
CA ILE A 32 12.64 -34.31 -43.61
C ILE A 32 12.01 -32.97 -43.94
N ASP A 33 10.82 -32.73 -43.37
CA ASP A 33 10.12 -31.46 -43.50
C ASP A 33 10.86 -30.38 -42.69
N LEU A 34 11.58 -29.51 -43.40
CA LEU A 34 12.35 -28.44 -42.76
C LEU A 34 11.43 -27.43 -42.09
N ALA A 35 10.21 -27.21 -42.57
CA ALA A 35 9.27 -26.32 -41.91
C ALA A 35 8.87 -26.91 -40.53
N ALA A 36 8.55 -28.20 -40.47
CA ALA A 36 8.25 -28.88 -39.21
C ALA A 36 9.47 -28.89 -38.26
N VAL A 37 10.68 -29.12 -38.77
CA VAL A 37 11.92 -29.11 -37.96
C VAL A 37 12.24 -27.70 -37.44
N ILE A 38 12.06 -26.67 -38.25
CA ILE A 38 12.25 -25.26 -37.87
C ILE A 38 11.24 -24.89 -36.77
N THR A 39 9.95 -25.15 -36.97
CA THR A 39 8.92 -24.89 -35.94
C THR A 39 9.20 -25.63 -34.63
N THR A 40 9.72 -26.87 -34.70
CA THR A 40 10.04 -27.66 -33.49
C THR A 40 11.27 -27.14 -32.73
N ASN A 41 12.15 -26.37 -33.37
CA ASN A 41 13.42 -25.92 -32.79
C ASN A 41 13.64 -24.40 -32.85
N GLU A 42 12.61 -23.62 -33.15
CA GLU A 42 12.69 -22.17 -33.13
C GLU A 42 12.81 -21.64 -31.70
N THR A 43 13.64 -20.62 -31.54
CA THR A 43 13.85 -19.90 -30.28
C THR A 43 13.50 -18.43 -30.48
N THR A 44 12.66 -17.91 -29.57
CA THR A 44 12.25 -16.51 -29.32
C THR A 44 12.70 -15.47 -30.37
N THR A 45 11.75 -14.98 -31.19
CA THR A 45 12.07 -14.13 -32.35
C THR A 45 12.06 -12.62 -32.05
N ALA A 46 11.45 -12.17 -30.96
CA ALA A 46 11.51 -10.75 -30.57
C ALA A 46 11.41 -10.56 -29.05
N LEU A 47 12.36 -9.81 -28.50
CA LEU A 47 12.34 -9.30 -27.13
C LEU A 47 12.22 -7.78 -27.20
N VAL A 48 11.14 -7.22 -26.65
CA VAL A 48 10.84 -5.78 -26.65
C VAL A 48 10.94 -5.25 -25.22
N ASN A 49 11.73 -4.20 -25.03
CA ASN A 49 11.64 -3.40 -23.82
C ASN A 49 10.47 -2.43 -23.96
N ASN A 50 9.54 -2.48 -23.02
CA ASN A 50 8.32 -1.66 -23.07
C ASN A 50 8.51 -0.28 -22.41
N ASP A 51 9.71 0.01 -21.90
CA ASP A 51 10.05 1.25 -21.17
C ASP A 51 9.16 1.50 -19.92
N ASP A 52 8.48 0.46 -19.43
CA ASP A 52 7.59 0.46 -18.25
C ASP A 52 8.07 -0.48 -17.12
N GLY A 53 9.29 -1.03 -17.25
CA GLY A 53 9.86 -2.01 -16.32
C GLY A 53 9.56 -3.47 -16.69
N THR A 54 8.92 -3.70 -17.84
CA THR A 54 8.66 -5.06 -18.35
C THR A 54 9.32 -5.30 -19.71
N LEU A 55 9.60 -6.58 -19.99
CA LEU A 55 10.00 -7.09 -21.29
C LEU A 55 8.85 -7.89 -21.88
N SER A 56 8.43 -7.57 -23.10
CA SER A 56 7.52 -8.40 -23.87
C SER A 56 8.30 -9.34 -24.76
N TYR A 57 7.97 -10.62 -24.79
CA TYR A 57 8.35 -11.49 -25.88
C TYR A 57 7.11 -12.06 -26.55
N THR A 58 7.17 -12.24 -27.87
CA THR A 58 6.14 -12.92 -28.64
C THR A 58 6.63 -14.33 -28.93
N ASP A 59 5.84 -15.33 -28.54
CA ASP A 59 6.11 -16.73 -28.86
C ASP A 59 5.74 -17.05 -30.32
N GLU A 60 6.05 -18.27 -30.75
CA GLU A 60 5.82 -18.79 -32.09
C GLU A 60 4.33 -18.86 -32.49
N ASP A 61 3.44 -18.95 -31.50
CA ASP A 61 1.99 -18.96 -31.68
C ASP A 61 1.40 -17.54 -31.77
N GLY A 62 2.26 -16.51 -31.67
CA GLY A 62 1.86 -15.11 -31.67
C GLY A 62 1.34 -14.63 -30.32
N ASN A 63 1.44 -15.42 -29.26
CA ASN A 63 1.09 -14.98 -27.92
C ASN A 63 2.18 -14.08 -27.38
N THR A 64 1.78 -12.94 -26.81
CA THR A 64 2.71 -12.03 -26.15
C THR A 64 2.74 -12.33 -24.66
N ILE A 65 3.93 -12.63 -24.14
CA ILE A 65 4.19 -12.86 -22.73
C ILE A 65 5.00 -11.68 -22.20
N VAL A 66 4.50 -11.07 -21.13
CA VAL A 66 5.12 -9.91 -20.47
C VAL A 66 5.86 -10.39 -19.22
N ILE A 67 7.16 -10.16 -19.19
CA ILE A 67 8.08 -10.49 -18.10
C ILE A 67 8.36 -9.20 -17.31
N ASN A 68 8.01 -9.17 -16.03
CA ASN A 68 8.36 -8.06 -15.15
C ASN A 68 9.85 -8.14 -14.77
N THR A 69 10.64 -7.14 -15.18
CA THR A 69 12.11 -7.14 -14.97
C THR A 69 12.53 -6.69 -13.58
N THR A 70 11.62 -6.07 -12.83
CA THR A 70 11.83 -5.65 -11.44
C THR A 70 12.06 -6.84 -10.50
N VAL A 71 11.72 -8.06 -10.93
CA VAL A 71 11.98 -9.32 -10.18
C VAL A 71 13.45 -9.77 -10.24
N VAL A 72 14.25 -9.24 -11.19
CA VAL A 72 15.60 -9.77 -11.49
C VAL A 72 16.73 -8.98 -10.79
N SER A 73 16.42 -7.84 -10.17
CA SER A 73 17.41 -6.98 -9.51
C SER A 73 17.20 -6.99 -7.99
N GLY A 74 17.85 -7.93 -7.30
CA GLY A 74 17.94 -8.07 -5.83
C GLY A 74 17.04 -7.20 -4.95
N ASN A 75 15.98 -7.79 -4.39
CA ASN A 75 15.20 -7.34 -3.22
C ASN A 75 14.67 -5.88 -3.18
N THR A 76 14.83 -5.06 -4.21
CA THR A 76 14.24 -3.72 -4.29
C THR A 76 13.05 -3.76 -5.24
N PHE A 77 11.84 -3.75 -4.68
CA PHE A 77 10.58 -3.66 -5.46
C PHE A 77 10.44 -2.32 -6.20
N ILE A 78 11.26 -1.34 -5.83
CA ILE A 78 11.22 0.04 -6.31
C ILE A 78 12.56 0.35 -6.99
N ASP A 79 12.52 1.11 -8.10
CA ASP A 79 13.73 1.69 -8.70
C ASP A 79 14.09 3.00 -8.00
N ASP A 80 15.20 3.00 -7.27
CA ASP A 80 15.70 4.15 -6.51
C ASP A 80 16.05 5.36 -7.38
N ASN A 81 16.17 5.22 -8.71
CA ASN A 81 16.37 6.36 -9.62
C ASN A 81 15.08 7.11 -9.95
N THR A 82 13.92 6.47 -9.74
CA THR A 82 12.61 7.04 -10.09
C THR A 82 11.76 7.35 -8.87
N ILE A 83 11.87 6.55 -7.80
CA ILE A 83 11.11 6.72 -6.57
C ILE A 83 12.08 6.83 -5.40
N HIS A 84 12.00 7.94 -4.68
CA HIS A 84 12.81 8.18 -3.49
C HIS A 84 11.96 8.10 -2.24
N LEU A 85 12.21 7.11 -1.39
CA LEU A 85 11.56 7.02 -0.08
C LEU A 85 12.19 8.03 0.88
N VAL A 86 11.37 8.93 1.40
CA VAL A 86 11.77 9.93 2.39
C VAL A 86 11.11 9.60 3.72
N GLU A 87 11.93 9.43 4.75
CA GLU A 87 11.47 9.15 6.10
C GLU A 87 11.43 10.44 6.94
N PHE A 88 10.31 10.65 7.62
CA PHE A 88 10.11 11.74 8.56
C PHE A 88 9.88 11.21 9.97
N SER A 89 10.20 12.01 10.99
CA SER A 89 10.08 11.55 12.38
C SER A 89 8.66 11.61 12.93
N SER A 90 7.74 12.28 12.24
CA SER A 90 6.32 12.37 12.61
C SER A 90 5.43 12.70 11.42
N THR A 91 4.16 12.32 11.50
CA THR A 91 3.19 12.60 10.43
C THR A 91 2.95 14.09 10.23
N THR A 92 3.13 14.91 11.28
CA THR A 92 3.12 16.38 11.14
C THR A 92 4.18 16.86 10.14
N GLN A 93 5.39 16.27 10.16
CA GLN A 93 6.44 16.61 9.19
C GLN A 93 6.10 16.10 7.79
N VAL A 94 5.50 14.90 7.67
CA VAL A 94 5.01 14.36 6.38
C VAL A 94 4.01 15.33 5.75
N MET A 95 3.00 15.76 6.52
CA MET A 95 2.00 16.71 6.04
C MET A 95 2.60 18.07 5.68
N GLN A 96 3.59 18.57 6.43
CA GLN A 96 4.30 19.81 6.11
C GLN A 96 5.12 19.68 4.82
N ALA A 97 5.82 18.56 4.64
CA ALA A 97 6.59 18.27 3.43
C ALA A 97 5.66 18.18 2.21
N PHE A 98 4.52 17.49 2.33
CA PHE A 98 3.52 17.37 1.26
C PHE A 98 2.94 18.74 0.88
N ARG A 99 2.53 19.55 1.88
CA ARG A 99 2.03 20.93 1.67
C ARG A 99 3.04 21.86 1.00
N ASN A 100 4.30 21.71 1.35
CA ASN A 100 5.39 22.53 0.82
C ASN A 100 5.97 21.95 -0.48
N GLU A 101 5.34 20.92 -1.05
CA GLU A 101 5.76 20.28 -2.30
C GLU A 101 7.20 19.74 -2.26
N VAL A 102 7.65 19.33 -1.06
CA VAL A 102 8.92 18.65 -0.83
C VAL A 102 8.81 17.16 -1.18
N ILE A 103 7.60 16.60 -1.07
CA ILE A 103 7.27 15.22 -1.46
C ILE A 103 5.99 15.22 -2.29
N ASP A 104 5.93 14.31 -3.26
CA ASP A 104 4.81 14.20 -4.21
C ASP A 104 3.71 13.23 -3.75
N ALA A 105 4.08 12.28 -2.90
CA ALA A 105 3.20 11.29 -2.31
C ALA A 105 3.44 11.17 -0.80
N ALA A 106 2.41 10.84 -0.04
CA ALA A 106 2.47 10.68 1.41
C ALA A 106 1.63 9.49 1.89
N ALA A 107 2.21 8.67 2.77
CA ALA A 107 1.45 7.72 3.58
C ALA A 107 0.88 8.44 4.80
N LEU A 108 -0.44 8.45 4.93
CA LEU A 108 -1.18 9.20 5.95
C LEU A 108 -2.36 8.38 6.45
N THR A 109 -2.86 8.68 7.64
CA THR A 109 -4.19 8.22 8.05
C THR A 109 -5.27 8.92 7.21
N LEU A 110 -6.44 8.30 7.08
CA LEU A 110 -7.56 8.87 6.31
C LEU A 110 -8.02 10.23 6.84
N ASP A 111 -8.00 10.47 8.17
CA ASP A 111 -8.34 11.79 8.72
C ASP A 111 -7.34 12.87 8.34
N GLU A 112 -6.05 12.54 8.27
CA GLU A 112 -5.01 13.48 7.86
C GLU A 112 -5.11 13.81 6.37
N ALA A 113 -5.40 12.82 5.52
CA ALA A 113 -5.71 13.04 4.11
C ALA A 113 -6.93 13.95 3.92
N LEU A 114 -8.00 13.74 4.71
CA LEU A 114 -9.18 14.60 4.71
C LEU A 114 -8.85 16.02 5.21
N MET A 115 -8.00 16.15 6.23
CA MET A 115 -7.57 17.45 6.74
C MET A 115 -6.75 18.24 5.71
N LEU A 116 -5.86 17.59 4.95
CA LEU A 116 -5.18 18.23 3.81
C LEU A 116 -6.20 18.69 2.77
N ALA A 117 -7.12 17.82 2.33
CA ALA A 117 -8.13 18.20 1.34
C ALA A 117 -9.05 19.35 1.81
N GLN A 118 -9.35 19.43 3.12
CA GLN A 118 -10.14 20.52 3.70
C GLN A 118 -9.40 21.86 3.72
N ASN A 119 -8.07 21.83 3.88
CA ASN A 119 -7.23 23.03 3.91
C ASN A 119 -6.92 23.57 2.50
N GLY A 120 -7.32 22.85 1.46
CA GLY A 120 -7.25 23.28 0.06
C GLY A 120 -6.19 22.56 -0.77
N GLU A 121 -5.47 21.62 -0.18
CA GLU A 121 -4.47 20.81 -0.85
C GLU A 121 -5.15 19.86 -1.85
N GLN A 122 -4.74 19.97 -3.12
CA GLN A 122 -5.26 19.14 -4.20
C GLN A 122 -4.54 17.79 -4.20
N LEU A 123 -5.23 16.76 -3.71
CA LEU A 123 -4.71 15.40 -3.59
C LEU A 123 -5.68 14.36 -4.10
N THR A 124 -5.13 13.20 -4.44
CA THR A 124 -5.86 11.99 -4.82
C THR A 124 -5.41 10.84 -3.93
N ILE A 125 -6.34 10.10 -3.33
CA ILE A 125 -6.02 8.83 -2.69
C ILE A 125 -5.93 7.76 -3.78
N VAL A 126 -4.78 7.10 -3.87
CA VAL A 126 -4.47 6.10 -4.91
C VAL A 126 -4.40 4.68 -4.37
N LEU A 127 -4.29 4.52 -3.04
CA LEU A 127 -4.14 3.23 -2.38
C LEU A 127 -4.62 3.33 -0.92
N ALA A 128 -5.35 2.33 -0.43
CA ALA A 128 -5.45 2.03 1.00
C ALA A 128 -4.29 1.07 1.34
N LEU A 129 -3.38 1.55 2.20
CA LEU A 129 -2.18 0.83 2.62
C LEU A 129 -2.55 -0.28 3.60
N ASP A 130 -3.26 0.08 4.66
CA ASP A 130 -3.81 -0.87 5.61
C ASP A 130 -5.08 -0.34 6.30
N ILE A 131 -5.82 -1.28 6.90
CA ILE A 131 -6.96 -1.01 7.76
C ILE A 131 -6.62 -1.56 9.14
N SER A 132 -6.62 -0.69 10.14
CA SER A 132 -6.30 -1.06 11.51
C SER A 132 -7.42 -1.94 12.11
N ASN A 133 -7.02 -3.08 12.68
CA ASN A 133 -7.90 -4.08 13.28
C ASN A 133 -7.25 -4.68 14.55
N GLY A 134 -6.86 -3.81 15.46
CA GLY A 134 -6.12 -4.10 16.69
C GLY A 134 -4.74 -3.43 16.77
N GLY A 135 -4.28 -2.80 15.69
CA GLY A 135 -2.97 -2.14 15.58
C GLY A 135 -2.88 -0.83 16.37
N ASP A 136 -3.94 -0.02 16.33
CA ASP A 136 -4.10 1.18 17.16
C ASP A 136 -4.74 0.82 18.50
N ALA A 137 -4.17 1.31 19.58
CA ALA A 137 -4.55 0.91 20.93
C ALA A 137 -4.44 2.03 21.96
N ILE A 138 -5.25 1.91 23.02
CA ILE A 138 -5.10 2.64 24.26
C ILE A 138 -4.39 1.72 25.26
N ILE A 139 -3.18 2.11 25.66
CA ILE A 139 -2.33 1.36 26.56
C ILE A 139 -2.16 2.13 27.87
N GLY A 140 -2.65 1.58 28.97
CA GLY A 140 -2.53 2.14 30.31
C GLY A 140 -1.32 1.62 31.09
N GLN A 141 -1.01 2.29 32.20
CA GLN A 141 -0.15 1.73 33.24
C GLN A 141 -0.66 0.36 33.72
N ALA A 142 0.21 -0.44 34.32
CA ALA A 142 -0.13 -1.79 34.77
C ALA A 142 -1.28 -1.85 35.81
N ASP A 143 -1.47 -0.76 36.59
CA ASP A 143 -2.53 -0.61 37.58
C ASP A 143 -3.86 -0.10 37.01
N ILE A 144 -3.86 0.45 35.79
CA ILE A 144 -5.05 0.87 35.04
C ILE A 144 -5.59 -0.36 34.30
N LYS A 145 -6.73 -0.90 34.74
CA LYS A 145 -7.21 -2.23 34.29
C LYS A 145 -8.31 -2.13 33.24
N SER A 146 -8.96 -0.99 33.14
CA SER A 146 -10.12 -0.77 32.29
C SER A 146 -10.18 0.69 31.83
N LEU A 147 -11.01 0.96 30.82
CA LEU A 147 -11.32 2.35 30.43
C LEU A 147 -11.88 3.15 31.60
N ALA A 148 -12.61 2.52 32.53
CA ALA A 148 -13.17 3.17 33.72
C ALA A 148 -12.09 3.80 34.62
N ASP A 149 -10.90 3.22 34.65
CA ASP A 149 -9.80 3.68 35.50
C ASP A 149 -9.10 4.93 34.92
N LEU A 150 -9.48 5.38 33.72
CA LEU A 150 -8.97 6.60 33.09
C LEU A 150 -9.63 7.89 33.62
N HIS A 151 -10.66 7.77 34.48
CA HIS A 151 -11.28 8.96 35.08
C HIS A 151 -10.27 9.75 35.93
N GLY A 152 -10.18 11.05 35.65
CA GLY A 152 -9.24 12.00 36.25
C GLY A 152 -7.79 11.82 35.80
N LYS A 153 -7.52 10.98 34.81
CA LYS A 153 -6.17 10.63 34.37
C LYS A 153 -5.67 11.51 33.23
N LEU A 154 -4.35 11.54 33.05
CA LEU A 154 -3.69 12.20 31.93
C LEU A 154 -3.33 11.19 30.85
N ILE A 155 -3.85 11.39 29.65
CA ILE A 155 -3.65 10.50 28.51
C ILE A 155 -2.74 11.18 27.48
N GLY A 156 -1.62 10.53 27.15
CA GLY A 156 -0.77 10.92 26.04
C GLY A 156 -1.41 10.51 24.72
N VAL A 157 -1.59 11.44 23.80
CA VAL A 157 -2.04 11.16 22.44
C VAL A 157 -1.00 11.66 21.47
N GLU A 158 -0.85 10.97 20.34
CA GLU A 158 -0.07 11.50 19.24
C GLU A 158 -0.66 12.84 18.77
N GLY A 159 0.16 13.73 18.20
CA GLY A 159 -0.26 15.00 17.58
C GLY A 159 -1.25 14.90 16.41
N SER A 160 -1.64 13.68 16.01
CA SER A 160 -2.56 13.38 14.92
C SER A 160 -4.03 13.37 15.40
N THR A 161 -4.99 13.47 14.47
CA THR A 161 -6.40 13.35 14.82
C THR A 161 -6.78 11.91 15.14
N VAL A 162 -6.13 10.91 14.53
CA VAL A 162 -6.43 9.49 14.75
C VAL A 162 -6.32 9.07 16.21
N GLY A 163 -5.34 9.60 16.96
CA GLY A 163 -5.17 9.30 18.38
C GLY A 163 -6.35 9.79 19.23
N LEU A 164 -6.83 11.00 18.95
CA LEU A 164 -8.05 11.53 19.56
C LEU A 164 -9.29 10.76 19.07
N TYR A 165 -9.34 10.41 17.80
CA TYR A 165 -10.45 9.64 17.23
C TYR A 165 -10.62 8.29 17.93
N LEU A 166 -9.54 7.50 18.06
CA LEU A 166 -9.57 6.21 18.78
C LEU A 166 -10.00 6.39 20.24
N LEU A 167 -9.45 7.39 20.93
CA LEU A 167 -9.81 7.68 22.31
C LEU A 167 -11.31 7.95 22.45
N HIS A 168 -11.84 8.85 21.61
CA HIS A 168 -13.26 9.17 21.64
C HIS A 168 -14.16 8.02 21.22
N ARG A 169 -13.72 7.18 20.28
CA ARG A 169 -14.41 5.93 19.95
C ARG A 169 -14.48 4.99 21.15
N ALA A 170 -13.39 4.83 21.91
CA ALA A 170 -13.40 4.03 23.13
C ALA A 170 -14.40 4.57 24.15
N LEU A 171 -14.50 5.90 24.31
CA LEU A 171 -15.46 6.51 25.25
C LEU A 171 -16.92 6.21 24.91
N THR A 172 -17.27 6.06 23.63
CA THR A 172 -18.65 5.68 23.24
C THR A 172 -19.09 4.32 23.77
N THR A 173 -18.14 3.47 24.20
CA THR A 173 -18.42 2.18 24.85
C THR A 173 -18.58 2.30 26.37
N THR A 174 -18.45 3.51 26.91
CA THR A 174 -18.47 3.82 28.34
C THR A 174 -19.52 4.89 28.65
N GLN A 175 -19.65 5.25 29.94
CA GLN A 175 -20.46 6.40 30.38
C GLN A 175 -19.65 7.70 30.46
N PHE A 176 -18.40 7.71 30.00
CA PHE A 176 -17.48 8.84 30.17
C PHE A 176 -17.61 9.88 29.07
N GLU A 177 -17.34 11.12 29.45
CA GLU A 177 -17.28 12.29 28.60
C GLU A 177 -15.88 12.91 28.59
N ASP A 178 -15.63 13.83 27.67
CA ASP A 178 -14.34 14.51 27.51
C ASP A 178 -13.83 15.21 28.77
N SER A 179 -14.73 15.63 29.66
CA SER A 179 -14.40 16.29 30.92
C SER A 179 -13.82 15.34 31.97
N ASP A 180 -13.96 14.03 31.77
CA ASP A 180 -13.58 13.02 32.75
C ASP A 180 -12.09 12.68 32.71
N PHE A 181 -11.31 13.22 31.76
CA PHE A 181 -9.87 13.01 31.68
C PHE A 181 -9.19 14.23 31.06
N SER A 182 -7.86 14.24 31.05
CA SER A 182 -7.05 15.24 30.35
C SER A 182 -6.21 14.58 29.27
N THR A 183 -5.98 15.29 28.16
CA THR A 183 -5.08 14.83 27.10
C THR A 183 -3.87 15.75 26.97
N THR A 184 -2.74 15.17 26.57
CA THR A 184 -1.55 15.92 26.18
C THR A 184 -0.93 15.31 24.93
N PHE A 185 -0.39 16.16 24.07
CA PHE A 185 0.25 15.70 22.83
C PHE A 185 1.69 15.27 23.09
N ILE A 186 2.01 14.04 22.71
CA ILE A 186 3.34 13.43 22.82
C ILE A 186 3.70 12.84 21.45
N ASP A 187 4.94 13.01 21.02
CA ASP A 187 5.43 12.32 19.82
C ASP A 187 5.39 10.80 20.05
N ALA A 188 4.95 10.02 19.06
CA ALA A 188 4.74 8.59 19.24
C ALA A 188 6.03 7.87 19.70
N ASN A 189 7.21 8.34 19.25
CA ASN A 189 8.51 7.81 19.68
C ASN A 189 8.79 7.97 21.18
N ASN A 190 8.12 8.93 21.83
CA ASN A 190 8.26 9.23 23.25
C ASN A 190 7.18 8.57 24.13
N HIS A 191 6.18 7.89 23.55
CA HIS A 191 5.10 7.25 24.32
C HIS A 191 5.61 6.24 25.35
N ILE A 192 6.60 5.42 24.98
CA ILE A 192 7.18 4.41 25.88
C ILE A 192 7.76 5.09 27.12
N GLN A 193 8.60 6.10 26.93
CA GLN A 193 9.25 6.81 28.04
C GLN A 193 8.27 7.65 28.84
N ALA A 194 7.27 8.25 28.20
CA ALA A 194 6.24 9.01 28.89
C ALA A 194 5.43 8.12 29.85
N LEU A 195 5.08 6.90 29.41
CA LEU A 195 4.39 5.93 30.27
C LEU A 195 5.32 5.42 31.38
N ILE A 196 6.53 4.93 31.07
CA ILE A 196 7.47 4.41 32.09
C ILE A 196 7.76 5.45 33.18
N ASN A 197 7.95 6.72 32.81
CA ASN A 197 8.27 7.78 33.75
C ASN A 197 7.04 8.36 34.47
N HIS A 198 5.86 7.75 34.30
CA HIS A 198 4.59 8.23 34.86
C HIS A 198 4.29 9.69 34.50
N GLN A 199 4.72 10.15 33.33
CA GLN A 199 4.36 11.47 32.81
C GLN A 199 2.90 11.49 32.34
N VAL A 200 2.38 10.32 31.98
CA VAL A 200 0.98 10.05 31.62
C VAL A 200 0.55 8.72 32.22
N ASP A 201 -0.75 8.54 32.43
CA ASP A 201 -1.37 7.31 32.95
C ASP A 201 -1.73 6.31 31.84
N ALA A 202 -1.89 6.80 30.61
CA ALA A 202 -2.13 5.99 29.43
C ALA A 202 -1.61 6.70 28.18
N VAL A 203 -1.42 5.94 27.10
CA VAL A 203 -1.09 6.45 25.78
C VAL A 203 -2.03 5.87 24.72
N VAL A 204 -2.40 6.68 23.74
CA VAL A 204 -2.97 6.20 22.49
C VAL A 204 -1.85 6.04 21.47
N THR A 205 -1.65 4.82 20.97
CA THR A 205 -0.44 4.48 20.22
C THR A 205 -0.68 3.33 19.25
N PHE A 206 0.28 3.12 18.36
CA PHE A 206 0.35 2.04 17.37
C PHE A 206 1.70 1.32 17.44
N GLU A 207 1.95 0.38 16.54
CA GLU A 207 3.20 -0.39 16.47
C GLU A 207 4.39 0.49 16.02
N PRO A 208 5.62 0.22 16.50
CA PRO A 208 6.02 -0.86 17.41
C PRO A 208 5.84 -0.51 18.90
N MET A 209 5.35 0.69 19.24
CA MET A 209 5.23 1.16 20.63
C MET A 209 4.23 0.31 21.41
N ARG A 210 3.11 -0.06 20.76
CA ARG A 210 2.10 -0.96 21.30
C ARG A 210 2.71 -2.29 21.80
N SER A 211 3.39 -3.04 20.94
CA SER A 211 4.01 -4.31 21.35
C SER A 211 5.06 -4.11 22.44
N LYS A 212 5.90 -3.07 22.34
CA LYS A 212 6.95 -2.78 23.33
C LYS A 212 6.37 -2.47 24.71
N LEU A 213 5.29 -1.71 24.80
CA LEU A 213 4.62 -1.39 26.06
C LEU A 213 3.97 -2.63 26.68
N LEU A 214 3.29 -3.44 25.88
CA LEU A 214 2.66 -4.68 26.35
C LEU A 214 3.70 -5.67 26.89
N ASN A 215 4.86 -5.79 26.24
CA ASN A 215 5.97 -6.61 26.70
C ASN A 215 6.57 -6.13 28.03
N GLN A 216 6.41 -4.85 28.38
CA GLN A 216 6.84 -4.27 29.65
C GLN A 216 5.78 -4.37 30.75
N GLY A 217 4.65 -5.03 30.48
CA GLY A 217 3.57 -5.24 31.45
C GLY A 217 2.53 -4.12 31.49
N ALA A 218 2.58 -3.17 30.55
CA ALA A 218 1.51 -2.20 30.37
C ALA A 218 0.21 -2.90 29.95
N LYS A 219 -0.93 -2.24 30.16
CA LYS A 219 -2.25 -2.85 30.00
C LYS A 219 -2.96 -2.36 28.74
N LEU A 220 -3.36 -3.29 27.88
CA LEU A 220 -4.32 -3.00 26.79
C LEU A 220 -5.70 -2.68 27.37
N LEU A 221 -6.21 -1.48 27.09
CA LEU A 221 -7.53 -1.02 27.53
C LEU A 221 -8.56 -1.04 26.41
N PHE A 222 -8.14 -0.70 25.20
CA PHE A 222 -8.97 -0.64 24.00
C PHE A 222 -8.09 -0.79 22.75
N ASP A 223 -8.63 -1.31 21.65
CA ASP A 223 -7.95 -1.33 20.35
C ASP A 223 -8.93 -1.18 19.18
N SER A 224 -8.37 -0.92 17.99
CA SER A 224 -9.13 -0.68 16.77
C SER A 224 -9.94 -1.89 16.27
N SER A 225 -9.73 -3.12 16.77
CA SER A 225 -10.59 -4.27 16.41
C SER A 225 -12.03 -4.09 16.91
N GLN A 226 -12.24 -3.21 17.89
CA GLN A 226 -13.55 -2.84 18.41
C GLN A 226 -14.24 -1.75 17.55
N ILE A 227 -13.54 -1.16 16.58
CA ILE A 227 -14.06 -0.19 15.61
C ILE A 227 -13.64 -0.54 14.18
N PRO A 228 -14.09 -1.70 13.67
CA PRO A 228 -13.61 -2.20 12.38
C PRO A 228 -13.90 -1.22 11.25
N ASN A 229 -12.92 -1.07 10.35
CA ASN A 229 -12.97 -0.21 9.16
C ASN A 229 -13.09 1.30 9.46
N GLU A 230 -12.62 1.77 10.61
CA GLU A 230 -12.68 3.19 10.97
C GLU A 230 -11.33 3.90 11.00
N ILE A 231 -10.22 3.15 11.10
CA ILE A 231 -8.86 3.69 10.99
C ILE A 231 -8.21 3.02 9.80
N VAL A 232 -7.85 3.83 8.81
CA VAL A 232 -7.33 3.40 7.51
C VAL A 232 -6.15 4.28 7.16
N ASP A 233 -5.03 3.65 6.81
CA ASP A 233 -3.88 4.33 6.23
C ASP A 233 -3.99 4.32 4.72
N VAL A 234 -3.69 5.47 4.11
CA VAL A 234 -3.84 5.72 2.69
C VAL A 234 -2.57 6.32 2.11
N LEU A 235 -2.29 5.99 0.85
CA LEU A 235 -1.33 6.72 0.03
C LEU A 235 -2.05 7.83 -0.71
N VAL A 236 -1.68 9.07 -0.42
CA VAL A 236 -2.11 10.25 -1.18
C VAL A 236 -1.02 10.68 -2.15
N VAL A 237 -1.43 11.19 -3.31
CA VAL A 237 -0.54 11.80 -4.31
C VAL A 237 -1.09 13.17 -4.66
N ARG A 238 -0.19 14.14 -4.84
CA ARG A 238 -0.57 15.49 -5.32
C ARG A 238 -1.22 15.36 -6.70
N SER A 239 -2.40 15.94 -6.90
CA SER A 239 -3.21 15.64 -8.09
C SER A 239 -2.53 16.06 -9.40
N ASP A 240 -1.81 17.19 -9.39
CA ASP A 240 -1.05 17.66 -10.55
C ASP A 240 0.19 16.79 -10.83
N PHE A 241 0.83 16.24 -9.80
CA PHE A 241 1.88 15.24 -9.99
C PHE A 241 1.31 13.98 -10.64
N LEU A 242 0.17 13.49 -10.17
CA LEU A 242 -0.48 12.30 -10.71
C LEU A 242 -0.86 12.45 -12.20
N GLU A 243 -1.27 13.65 -12.62
CA GLU A 243 -1.57 13.95 -14.03
C GLU A 243 -0.33 13.87 -14.92
N ASN A 244 0.84 14.27 -14.41
CA ASN A 244 2.09 14.34 -15.18
C ASN A 244 2.96 13.07 -15.07
N TYR A 245 2.83 12.32 -13.98
CA TYR A 245 3.70 11.19 -13.63
C TYR A 245 2.90 9.93 -13.27
N SER A 246 1.77 9.72 -13.95
CA SER A 246 0.87 8.57 -13.74
C SER A 246 1.59 7.23 -13.84
N ASN A 247 2.52 7.07 -14.79
CA ASN A 247 3.32 5.85 -14.95
C ASN A 247 4.21 5.58 -13.72
N THR A 248 4.85 6.61 -13.17
CA THR A 248 5.69 6.47 -11.95
C THR A 248 4.83 6.08 -10.74
N VAL A 249 3.65 6.68 -10.60
CA VAL A 249 2.70 6.31 -9.53
C VAL A 249 2.22 4.87 -9.71
N GLN A 250 1.94 4.44 -10.95
CA GLN A 250 1.56 3.06 -11.24
C GLN A 250 2.67 2.07 -10.87
N GLN A 251 3.93 2.37 -11.18
CA GLN A 251 5.08 1.55 -10.77
C GLN A 251 5.19 1.43 -9.25
N LEU A 252 4.96 2.53 -8.51
CA LEU A 252 4.90 2.49 -7.05
C LEU A 252 3.79 1.57 -6.54
N LEU A 253 2.61 1.59 -7.15
CA LEU A 253 1.51 0.69 -6.76
C LEU A 253 1.82 -0.77 -7.05
N TYR A 254 2.44 -1.09 -8.20
CA TYR A 254 2.87 -2.46 -8.49
C TYR A 254 3.95 -2.94 -7.52
N ALA A 255 4.93 -2.11 -7.22
CA ALA A 255 5.94 -2.40 -6.21
C ALA A 255 5.34 -2.72 -4.84
N TRP A 256 4.29 -1.98 -4.43
CA TRP A 256 3.56 -2.27 -3.19
C TRP A 256 2.90 -3.66 -3.22
N TYR A 257 2.19 -4.01 -4.30
CA TYR A 257 1.53 -5.31 -4.40
C TYR A 257 2.53 -6.47 -4.50
N ASP A 258 3.67 -6.29 -5.17
CA ASP A 258 4.75 -7.27 -5.20
C ASP A 258 5.35 -7.48 -3.80
N ALA A 259 5.53 -6.40 -3.02
CA ALA A 259 5.95 -6.48 -1.62
C ALA A 259 4.93 -7.21 -0.74
N LEU A 260 3.63 -6.96 -0.93
CA LEU A 260 2.56 -7.69 -0.23
C LEU A 260 2.53 -9.17 -0.61
N ALA A 261 2.70 -9.50 -1.88
CA ALA A 261 2.78 -10.89 -2.35
C ALA A 261 3.99 -11.60 -1.73
N TYR A 262 5.14 -10.93 -1.66
CA TYR A 262 6.34 -11.45 -0.99
C TYR A 262 6.10 -11.67 0.50
N LEU A 263 5.49 -10.72 1.21
CA LEU A 263 5.13 -10.87 2.62
C LEU A 263 4.22 -12.08 2.85
N ASN A 264 3.24 -12.31 1.99
CA ASN A 264 2.31 -13.44 2.11
C ASN A 264 2.99 -14.79 1.83
N ASN A 265 3.86 -14.85 0.81
CA ASN A 265 4.53 -16.08 0.40
C ASN A 265 5.76 -16.41 1.25
N HIS A 266 6.41 -15.40 1.84
CA HIS A 266 7.64 -15.51 2.62
C HIS A 266 7.56 -14.73 3.95
N PRO A 267 6.56 -15.01 4.82
CA PRO A 267 6.26 -14.15 5.96
C PRO A 267 7.41 -14.06 6.98
N LYS A 268 8.16 -15.14 7.19
CA LYS A 268 9.28 -15.15 8.16
C LYS A 268 10.47 -14.34 7.64
N GLU A 269 10.78 -14.48 6.36
CA GLU A 269 11.84 -13.76 5.68
C GLU A 269 11.51 -12.26 5.61
N ALA A 270 10.29 -11.91 5.20
CA ALA A 270 9.79 -10.54 5.19
C ALA A 270 9.82 -9.92 6.59
N ALA A 271 9.33 -10.64 7.61
CA ALA A 271 9.39 -10.19 9.00
C ALA A 271 10.83 -9.99 9.49
N LYS A 272 11.78 -10.83 9.09
CA LYS A 272 13.20 -10.66 9.41
C LYS A 272 13.79 -9.38 8.78
N ILE A 273 13.40 -9.04 7.56
CA ILE A 273 13.80 -7.78 6.91
C ILE A 273 13.26 -6.59 7.72
N MET A 274 11.98 -6.63 8.09
CA MET A 274 11.32 -5.54 8.83
C MET A 274 11.76 -5.42 10.29
N SER A 275 12.22 -6.52 10.92
CA SER A 275 12.67 -6.54 12.32
C SER A 275 13.70 -5.47 12.65
N ALA A 276 14.67 -5.22 11.75
CA ALA A 276 15.70 -4.22 11.97
C ALA A 276 15.13 -2.79 12.09
N ARG A 277 14.16 -2.46 11.24
CA ARG A 277 13.50 -1.15 11.22
C ARG A 277 12.56 -0.97 12.42
N LEU A 278 11.76 -2.00 12.73
CA LEU A 278 10.77 -1.94 13.80
C LEU A 278 11.38 -2.08 15.21
N ASN A 279 12.62 -2.61 15.28
CA ASN A 279 13.25 -3.04 16.52
C ASN A 279 12.31 -3.97 17.31
N LEU A 280 11.85 -5.00 16.61
CA LEU A 280 11.00 -6.09 17.08
C LEU A 280 11.57 -7.40 16.54
N ASN A 281 11.48 -8.48 17.29
CA ASN A 281 11.87 -9.80 16.78
C ASN A 281 10.86 -10.29 15.72
N THR A 282 11.24 -11.30 14.93
CA THR A 282 10.43 -11.81 13.81
C THR A 282 9.02 -12.25 14.25
N VAL A 283 8.86 -12.84 15.44
CA VAL A 283 7.55 -13.27 15.96
C VAL A 283 6.69 -12.07 16.33
N GLU A 284 7.28 -11.05 16.94
CA GLU A 284 6.60 -9.80 17.27
C GLU A 284 6.13 -9.07 16.02
N VAL A 285 6.97 -9.00 14.98
CA VAL A 285 6.57 -8.44 13.69
C VAL A 285 5.38 -9.20 13.12
N LEU A 286 5.44 -10.53 13.05
CA LEU A 286 4.32 -11.34 12.55
C LEU A 286 3.04 -11.17 13.39
N ASN A 287 3.15 -10.92 14.69
CA ASN A 287 2.00 -10.65 15.55
C ASN A 287 1.45 -9.24 15.36
N ALA A 288 2.31 -8.24 15.16
CA ALA A 288 1.90 -6.87 14.82
C ALA A 288 1.07 -6.84 13.54
N PHE A 289 1.49 -7.58 12.51
CA PHE A 289 0.78 -7.68 11.23
C PHE A 289 -0.61 -8.35 11.34
N LYS A 290 -0.93 -9.07 12.43
CA LYS A 290 -2.30 -9.56 12.68
C LYS A 290 -3.26 -8.46 13.13
N GLY A 291 -2.73 -7.34 13.63
CA GLY A 291 -3.49 -6.17 14.07
C GLY A 291 -3.90 -5.24 12.93
N ILE A 292 -3.55 -5.57 11.68
CA ILE A 292 -3.90 -4.79 10.50
C ILE A 292 -4.41 -5.72 9.40
N ILE A 293 -5.20 -5.17 8.49
CA ILE A 293 -5.62 -5.82 7.26
C ILE A 293 -4.90 -5.09 6.14
N LEU A 294 -4.12 -5.81 5.34
CA LEU A 294 -3.42 -5.28 4.17
C LEU A 294 -4.28 -5.57 2.92
N PRO A 295 -4.96 -4.57 2.34
CA PRO A 295 -5.80 -4.80 1.19
C PRO A 295 -4.97 -5.17 -0.04
N ASP A 296 -5.22 -6.34 -0.62
CA ASP A 296 -4.69 -6.69 -1.92
C ASP A 296 -5.28 -5.80 -3.04
N GLU A 297 -4.83 -6.02 -4.27
CA GLU A 297 -5.25 -5.22 -5.42
C GLU A 297 -6.78 -5.30 -5.66
N ALA A 298 -7.38 -6.48 -5.46
CA ALA A 298 -8.81 -6.67 -5.63
C ALA A 298 -9.62 -5.91 -4.55
N ARG A 299 -9.16 -5.93 -3.30
CA ARG A 299 -9.78 -5.19 -2.21
C ARG A 299 -9.60 -3.70 -2.37
N ASN A 300 -8.41 -3.23 -2.76
CA ASN A 300 -8.15 -1.83 -3.06
C ASN A 300 -9.06 -1.31 -4.18
N ARG A 301 -9.28 -2.12 -5.24
CA ARG A 301 -10.29 -1.81 -6.26
C ARG A 301 -11.67 -1.61 -5.64
N GLN A 302 -12.14 -2.48 -4.75
CA GLN A 302 -13.45 -2.31 -4.09
C GLN A 302 -13.51 -1.06 -3.22
N LEU A 303 -12.45 -0.80 -2.42
CA LEU A 303 -12.37 0.35 -1.53
C LEU A 303 -12.42 1.68 -2.29
N LEU A 304 -11.78 1.74 -3.47
CA LEU A 304 -11.59 2.96 -4.26
C LEU A 304 -12.55 3.06 -5.47
N GLN A 305 -13.31 2.01 -5.78
CA GLN A 305 -14.24 1.96 -6.92
C GLN A 305 -15.31 3.04 -6.82
N THR A 306 -15.46 3.84 -7.88
CA THR A 306 -16.33 5.02 -7.86
C THR A 306 -17.82 4.73 -7.99
N LYS A 307 -18.25 3.50 -8.33
CA LYS A 307 -19.66 3.13 -8.53
C LYS A 307 -20.02 1.67 -8.15
N PRO A 308 -21.11 1.44 -7.38
CA PRO A 308 -21.75 2.43 -6.49
C PRO A 308 -20.71 2.98 -5.50
N LYS A 309 -20.94 4.16 -4.90
CA LYS A 309 -19.94 4.97 -4.16
C LYS A 309 -18.84 4.14 -3.46
N PRO A 310 -17.57 4.56 -3.51
CA PRO A 310 -16.45 3.81 -2.92
C PRO A 310 -16.69 3.48 -1.44
N GLU A 311 -16.33 2.27 -1.00
CA GLU A 311 -16.43 1.93 0.43
C GLU A 311 -15.56 2.86 1.28
N LEU A 312 -14.38 3.26 0.79
CA LEU A 312 -13.52 4.22 1.48
C LEU A 312 -14.18 5.60 1.62
N TYR A 313 -15.01 5.99 0.66
CA TYR A 313 -15.80 7.22 0.76
C TYR A 313 -16.80 7.14 1.92
N GLU A 314 -17.53 6.03 2.05
CA GLU A 314 -18.47 5.81 3.15
C GLU A 314 -17.74 5.77 4.51
N MET A 315 -16.56 5.14 4.58
CA MET A 315 -15.68 5.17 5.75
C MET A 315 -15.29 6.61 6.11
N ALA A 316 -14.87 7.42 5.13
CA ALA A 316 -14.56 8.83 5.32
C ALA A 316 -15.77 9.62 5.81
N GLN A 317 -16.97 9.41 5.26
CA GLN A 317 -18.19 10.09 5.71
C GLN A 317 -18.52 9.77 7.17
N LYS A 318 -18.38 8.50 7.56
CA LYS A 318 -18.59 8.06 8.95
C LYS A 318 -17.61 8.72 9.90
N MET A 319 -16.32 8.71 9.55
CA MET A 319 -15.25 9.33 10.33
C MET A 319 -15.49 10.83 10.53
N VAL A 320 -15.74 11.55 9.43
CA VAL A 320 -16.02 12.99 9.45
C VAL A 320 -17.20 13.32 10.34
N LYS A 321 -18.31 12.58 10.19
CA LYS A 321 -19.52 12.81 11.00
C LYS A 321 -19.21 12.67 12.48
N PHE A 322 -18.43 11.66 12.85
CA PHE A 322 -18.01 11.44 14.23
C PHE A 322 -17.10 12.57 14.73
N MET A 323 -16.09 12.94 13.94
CA MET A 323 -15.17 14.04 14.29
C MET A 323 -15.90 15.37 14.50
N ASP A 324 -16.87 15.70 13.65
CA ASP A 324 -17.69 16.91 13.76
C ASP A 324 -18.56 16.88 15.02
N GLN A 325 -19.21 15.74 15.32
CA GLN A 325 -20.04 15.56 16.51
C GLN A 325 -19.27 15.75 17.82
N HIS A 326 -18.00 15.34 17.85
CA HIS A 326 -17.12 15.45 19.02
C HIS A 326 -16.13 16.61 18.96
N GLN A 327 -16.24 17.50 17.97
CA GLN A 327 -15.41 18.69 17.77
C GLN A 327 -13.90 18.38 17.71
N LEU A 328 -13.52 17.21 17.18
CA LEU A 328 -12.13 16.75 17.17
C LEU A 328 -11.24 17.57 16.24
N SER A 329 -11.80 18.03 15.12
CA SER A 329 -11.11 18.86 14.11
C SER A 329 -10.60 20.20 14.67
N ASN A 330 -11.18 20.70 15.77
CA ASN A 330 -10.76 21.94 16.42
C ASN A 330 -9.76 21.71 17.57
N LYS A 331 -9.60 20.46 18.02
CA LYS A 331 -8.73 20.07 19.14
C LYS A 331 -7.33 19.67 18.69
N THR A 332 -7.14 19.38 17.40
CA THR A 332 -5.83 19.21 16.80
C THR A 332 -5.05 20.53 16.92
N ARG A 333 -3.74 20.43 17.15
CA ARG A 333 -2.90 21.55 17.58
C ARG A 333 -3.10 22.77 16.66
N SER A 334 -3.65 23.85 17.24
CA SER A 334 -3.54 25.19 16.68
C SER A 334 -2.05 25.52 16.54
N ALA A 335 -1.51 25.35 15.34
CA ALA A 335 -0.31 26.04 14.96
C ALA A 335 -0.62 27.53 15.13
N LYS A 336 0.04 28.20 16.09
CA LYS A 336 -0.04 29.66 16.22
C LYS A 336 0.21 30.25 14.83
N PRO A 337 -0.76 30.96 14.21
CA PRO A 337 -0.55 31.53 12.90
C PRO A 337 0.50 32.63 13.04
N ASN A 338 1.67 32.40 12.46
CA ASN A 338 2.67 33.44 12.37
C ASN A 338 2.35 34.30 11.13
N ARG A 339 2.03 35.56 11.42
CA ARG A 339 1.90 36.74 10.52
C ARG A 339 0.57 36.96 9.79
N LYS A 340 -0.18 37.91 10.38
CA LYS A 340 -0.77 39.11 9.74
C LYS A 340 -0.91 39.02 8.21
N ASN A 341 -2.10 38.66 7.73
CA ASN A 341 -2.94 39.54 6.91
C ASN A 341 -4.32 38.89 6.65
N ASN A 342 -5.34 39.72 6.85
CA ASN A 342 -6.70 39.65 6.33
C ASN A 342 -7.69 38.60 6.86
N THR A 343 -8.50 39.14 7.78
CA THR A 343 -9.98 39.12 7.82
C THR A 343 -10.67 37.78 8.06
N ASP A 344 -11.18 37.63 9.29
CA ASP A 344 -12.50 37.08 9.64
C ASP A 344 -13.21 36.27 8.54
N LEU A 345 -12.73 35.04 8.34
CA LEU A 345 -13.57 33.96 7.85
C LEU A 345 -13.73 32.99 9.01
N ALA A 346 -14.66 33.34 9.90
CA ALA A 346 -15.02 32.55 11.07
C ALA A 346 -15.25 31.08 10.68
N LEU A 347 -14.64 30.20 11.48
CA LEU A 347 -14.80 28.76 11.50
C LEU A 347 -16.29 28.36 11.47
N LYS A 348 -16.81 28.10 10.28
CA LYS A 348 -18.01 27.33 9.98
C LYS A 348 -17.88 26.73 8.59
N LYS A 349 -16.86 25.92 8.35
CA LYS A 349 -16.87 24.97 7.24
C LYS A 349 -17.29 23.63 7.82
N SER A 350 -18.55 23.25 7.59
CA SER A 350 -18.95 21.84 7.67
C SER A 350 -17.98 21.05 6.80
N THR A 351 -17.49 19.92 7.31
CA THR A 351 -16.55 19.08 6.58
C THR A 351 -17.12 18.69 5.21
N ASN A 352 -16.62 19.31 4.15
CA ASN A 352 -17.08 19.05 2.79
C ASN A 352 -16.14 18.03 2.15
N ILE A 353 -16.57 16.77 2.12
CA ILE A 353 -15.81 15.65 1.52
C ILE A 353 -15.81 15.74 -0.02
N ALA A 354 -16.55 16.68 -0.62
CA ALA A 354 -16.65 16.84 -2.07
C ALA A 354 -15.32 17.14 -2.79
N SER A 355 -14.28 17.55 -2.07
CA SER A 355 -12.94 17.80 -2.62
C SER A 355 -12.11 16.51 -2.81
N LEU A 356 -12.52 15.39 -2.19
CA LEU A 356 -11.71 14.18 -2.18
C LEU A 356 -11.88 13.41 -3.49
N THR A 357 -10.81 13.33 -4.28
CA THR A 357 -10.77 12.52 -5.49
C THR A 357 -10.25 11.13 -5.14
N LEU A 358 -11.03 10.11 -5.48
CA LEU A 358 -10.66 8.71 -5.34
C LEU A 358 -10.46 8.14 -6.74
N ILE A 359 -9.28 7.56 -7.00
CA ILE A 359 -9.00 6.85 -8.24
C ILE A 359 -8.81 5.38 -7.93
N ALA A 360 -9.68 4.54 -8.49
CA ALA A 360 -9.49 3.10 -8.44
C ALA A 360 -8.18 2.73 -9.16
N PRO A 361 -7.33 1.84 -8.62
CA PRO A 361 -6.09 1.42 -9.27
C PRO A 361 -6.31 0.87 -10.69
N SER A 362 -7.53 0.40 -11.00
CA SER A 362 -7.92 -0.06 -12.34
C SER A 362 -8.10 1.04 -13.39
N LEU A 363 -8.13 2.33 -13.02
CA LEU A 363 -8.15 3.44 -13.99
C LEU A 363 -6.79 3.62 -14.70
N PHE A 364 -5.75 2.91 -14.26
CA PHE A 364 -4.48 2.71 -14.95
C PHE A 364 -4.47 1.39 -15.73
N ALA A 365 -5.57 1.06 -16.40
CA ALA A 365 -5.56 -0.06 -17.33
C ALA A 365 -4.56 0.24 -18.46
N PRO A 366 -3.69 -0.71 -18.85
CA PRO A 366 -2.97 -0.57 -20.11
C PRO A 366 -4.02 -0.41 -21.19
N THR A 367 -3.80 0.51 -22.12
CA THR A 367 -4.74 0.80 -23.18
C THR A 367 -5.12 -0.52 -23.88
N LEU A 368 -6.34 -0.99 -23.64
CA LEU A 368 -6.92 -2.12 -24.36
C LEU A 368 -7.06 -1.70 -25.82
N LEU A 369 -6.03 -2.00 -26.62
CA LEU A 369 -6.13 -2.06 -28.07
C LEU A 369 -7.32 -2.97 -28.38
N HIS A 370 -8.29 -2.39 -29.09
CA HIS A 370 -9.55 -3.03 -29.45
C HIS A 370 -9.30 -4.40 -30.08
N TYR A 371 -9.67 -5.47 -29.37
CA TYR A 371 -9.92 -6.76 -30.01
C TYR A 371 -11.18 -6.61 -30.88
N LYS A 372 -10.98 -6.44 -32.19
CA LYS A 372 -12.01 -6.77 -33.17
C LYS A 372 -12.21 -8.28 -33.13
N THR A 373 -13.24 -8.73 -32.44
CA THR A 373 -13.80 -10.06 -32.68
C THR A 373 -14.40 -10.07 -34.08
N SER A 374 -13.70 -10.69 -35.04
CA SER A 374 -14.31 -11.11 -36.29
C SER A 374 -15.08 -12.40 -36.00
N PRO A 375 -16.40 -12.50 -36.23
CA PRO A 375 -17.07 -13.78 -36.14
C PRO A 375 -16.71 -14.60 -37.37
N LYS A 376 -16.21 -15.82 -37.13
CA LYS A 376 -16.19 -16.90 -38.12
C LYS A 376 -17.62 -17.36 -38.35
N GLU A 377 -18.12 -17.18 -39.58
CA GLU A 377 -18.72 -18.26 -40.39
C GLU A 377 -18.10 -18.19 -41.78
#